data_AF-A0A7Y2AD52-F1
#
_entry.id   AF-A0A7Y2AD52-F1
#
_cell.length_a   1.000
_cell.length_b   1.000
_cell.length_c   1.000
_cell.angle_alpha   90.00
_cell.angle_beta   90.00
_cell.angle_gamma   90.00
#
_symmetry.space_group_name_H-M   'P 1'
#
loop_
_entity.id
_entity.type
_entity.pdbx_description
1 polymer ?
#
loop_
_entity_poly.entity_id
_entity_poly.type
_entity_poly.pdbx_seq_one_letter_code
_entity_poly.pdbx_strand_id
1 'polypeptide(L)'
;MIFCVSTTMLGIGPDKQMTKVKGIISEHFSNYASGKMLFVDVNSQEMYVMNKNVVLQTFQISSSKYGEGEIPNSMKTPLGVHFIAKKVGDDADINTIFKSRVNTKKKAIPNSQKFRDKDLITTRIMWLEGGEERNSLGAKSSMRRYIYIHGTPDEDLLGRPASHGCIRMRNIDVYALYEFVEEGTPVVIWKDGYLKPDVIADLPEITPKLSKKEEKKAIRLKRKEARRGAANL
;
A
#
# COMPACT_ATOMS: atom_id res chain seq x y z
N MET A 1 -7.86 30.36 -25.19
CA MET A 1 -7.45 28.98 -25.49
C MET A 1 -8.35 28.05 -24.72
N ILE A 2 -9.06 27.20 -25.45
CA ILE A 2 -10.05 26.25 -24.95
C ILE A 2 -9.29 25.16 -24.18
N PHE A 3 -9.57 24.99 -22.89
CA PHE A 3 -9.12 23.80 -22.16
C PHE A 3 -9.89 22.60 -22.72
N CYS A 4 -9.15 21.68 -23.33
CA CYS A 4 -9.64 20.43 -23.85
C CYS A 4 -10.17 19.58 -22.69
N VAL A 5 -11.50 19.43 -22.64
CA VAL A 5 -12.16 18.46 -21.76
C VAL A 5 -11.96 17.09 -22.42
N SER A 6 -11.04 16.29 -21.87
CA SER A 6 -10.78 14.95 -22.40
C SER A 6 -11.98 14.05 -22.15
N THR A 7 -12.53 13.61 -23.27
CA THR A 7 -13.60 12.66 -23.54
C THR A 7 -13.80 11.58 -22.48
N THR A 8 -15.04 11.51 -22.01
CA THR A 8 -15.71 10.42 -21.31
C THR A 8 -15.49 9.08 -22.01
N MET A 9 -14.75 8.17 -21.37
CA MET A 9 -15.09 6.75 -21.42
C MET A 9 -16.34 6.54 -20.54
N LEU A 10 -17.12 5.48 -20.79
CA LEU A 10 -18.29 5.06 -19.98
C LEU A 10 -17.86 4.68 -18.56
N GLY A 11 -17.39 5.67 -17.79
CA GLY A 11 -16.76 5.55 -16.50
C GLY A 11 -17.33 6.63 -15.59
N ILE A 12 -17.66 6.22 -14.38
CA ILE A 12 -18.19 7.06 -13.32
C ILE A 12 -17.22 8.25 -13.10
N GLY A 13 -17.69 9.49 -13.22
CA GLY A 13 -16.85 10.69 -13.03
C GLY A 13 -16.22 10.75 -11.62
N PRO A 14 -15.14 11.53 -11.44
CA PRO A 14 -14.32 11.52 -10.21
C PRO A 14 -15.13 11.74 -8.92
N ASP A 15 -16.14 12.63 -8.94
CA ASP A 15 -17.03 12.87 -7.80
C ASP A 15 -17.90 11.67 -7.43
N LYS A 16 -18.40 10.94 -8.43
CA LYS A 16 -19.23 9.75 -8.22
C LYS A 16 -18.40 8.55 -7.76
N GLN A 17 -17.17 8.41 -8.25
CA GLN A 17 -16.23 7.38 -7.81
C GLN A 17 -15.81 7.62 -6.35
N MET A 18 -15.49 8.86 -6.01
CA MET A 18 -15.21 9.28 -4.63
C MET A 18 -16.39 8.99 -3.70
N THR A 19 -17.61 9.22 -4.17
CA THR A 19 -18.84 8.91 -3.43
C THR A 19 -19.00 7.42 -3.21
N LYS A 20 -18.74 6.58 -4.23
CA LYS A 20 -18.77 5.12 -4.12
C LYS A 20 -17.74 4.61 -3.10
N VAL A 21 -16.50 5.08 -3.18
CA VAL A 21 -15.43 4.69 -2.25
C VAL A 21 -15.80 5.08 -0.82
N LYS A 22 -16.27 6.31 -0.60
CA LYS A 22 -16.76 6.74 0.72
C LYS A 22 -17.93 5.90 1.23
N GLY A 23 -18.84 5.49 0.35
CA GLY A 23 -19.96 4.59 0.67
C GLY A 23 -19.48 3.22 1.15
N ILE A 24 -18.63 2.56 0.36
CA ILE A 24 -18.00 1.27 0.71
C ILE A 24 -17.27 1.39 2.05
N ILE A 25 -16.55 2.50 2.25
CA ILE A 25 -15.79 2.75 3.48
C ILE A 25 -16.73 2.93 4.68
N SER A 26 -17.76 3.75 4.55
CA SER A 26 -18.73 3.96 5.62
C SER A 26 -19.53 2.70 5.95
N GLU A 27 -19.79 1.84 4.97
CA GLU A 27 -20.56 0.61 5.15
C GLU A 27 -19.73 -0.48 5.84
N HIS A 28 -18.48 -0.69 5.40
CA HIS A 28 -17.67 -1.83 5.84
C HIS A 28 -16.54 -1.48 6.82
N PHE A 29 -16.24 -0.20 7.01
CA PHE A 29 -15.07 0.26 7.77
C PHE A 29 -15.41 1.39 8.76
N SER A 30 -16.69 1.59 9.07
CA SER A 30 -17.18 2.61 10.02
C SER A 30 -16.59 2.48 11.42
N ASN A 31 -16.22 1.26 11.84
CA ASN A 31 -15.63 0.98 13.14
C ASN A 31 -14.12 1.22 13.22
N TYR A 32 -13.43 1.52 12.11
CA TYR A 32 -12.01 1.86 12.15
C TYR A 32 -11.81 3.24 12.80
N ALA A 33 -11.62 3.22 14.11
CA ALA A 33 -11.77 4.38 14.99
C ALA A 33 -10.67 5.44 14.81
N SER A 34 -9.47 5.06 14.34
CA SER A 34 -8.36 6.00 14.14
C SER A 34 -7.24 5.44 13.26
N GLY A 35 -6.46 6.32 12.63
CA GLY A 35 -5.27 5.98 11.86
C GLY A 35 -5.45 6.11 10.35
N LYS A 36 -4.33 6.00 9.62
CA LYS A 36 -4.35 5.97 8.15
C LYS A 36 -4.70 4.56 7.67
N MET A 37 -5.32 4.46 6.51
CA MET A 37 -5.56 3.21 5.79
C MET A 37 -5.34 3.44 4.30
N LEU A 38 -4.87 2.41 3.58
CA LEU A 38 -4.79 2.41 2.13
C LEU A 38 -5.94 1.59 1.56
N PHE A 39 -6.77 2.20 0.74
CA PHE A 39 -7.83 1.50 -0.01
C PHE A 39 -7.42 1.42 -1.48
N VAL A 40 -7.14 0.22 -1.97
CA VAL A 40 -6.74 -0.06 -3.34
C VAL A 40 -7.96 -0.62 -4.08
N ASP A 41 -8.48 0.14 -5.04
CA ASP A 41 -9.55 -0.30 -5.93
C ASP A 41 -8.94 -0.83 -7.24
N VAL A 42 -8.98 -2.16 -7.42
CA VAL A 42 -8.41 -2.78 -8.63
C VAL A 42 -9.31 -2.65 -9.84
N ASN A 43 -10.56 -2.18 -9.72
CA ASN A 43 -11.39 -1.92 -10.91
C ASN A 43 -10.95 -0.62 -11.57
N SER A 44 -10.81 0.44 -10.76
CA SER A 44 -10.40 1.76 -11.23
C SER A 44 -8.89 1.95 -11.32
N GLN A 45 -8.12 1.03 -10.74
CA GLN A 45 -6.66 1.11 -10.68
C GLN A 45 -6.19 2.36 -9.94
N GLU A 46 -6.85 2.64 -8.81
CA GLU A 46 -6.53 3.74 -7.93
C GLU A 46 -6.28 3.25 -6.49
N MET A 47 -5.50 4.03 -5.76
CA MET A 47 -5.28 3.86 -4.33
C MET A 47 -5.63 5.17 -3.62
N TYR A 48 -6.40 5.06 -2.55
CA TYR A 48 -6.80 6.17 -1.70
C TYR A 48 -6.14 6.04 -0.34
N VAL A 49 -5.47 7.10 0.11
CA VAL A 49 -5.02 7.21 1.50
C VAL A 49 -6.14 7.83 2.30
N MET A 50 -6.65 7.08 3.26
CA MET A 50 -7.80 7.43 4.07
C MET A 50 -7.36 7.75 5.50
N ASN A 51 -8.09 8.66 6.15
CA ASN A 51 -8.14 8.75 7.61
C ASN A 51 -9.62 8.89 8.00
N LYS A 52 -10.16 7.84 8.62
CA LYS A 52 -11.60 7.65 8.79
C LYS A 52 -12.30 7.74 7.41
N ASN A 53 -13.32 8.59 7.29
CA ASN A 53 -14.10 8.77 6.05
C ASN A 53 -13.53 9.87 5.12
N VAL A 54 -12.34 10.39 5.42
CA VAL A 54 -11.69 11.45 4.64
C VAL A 54 -10.59 10.86 3.77
N VAL A 55 -10.67 11.15 2.47
CA VAL A 55 -9.61 10.86 1.51
C VAL A 55 -8.57 11.96 1.59
N LEU A 56 -7.34 11.61 1.97
CA LEU A 56 -6.22 12.53 2.09
C LEU A 56 -5.46 12.67 0.77
N GLN A 57 -5.25 11.56 0.06
CA GLN A 57 -4.50 11.51 -1.20
C GLN A 57 -5.05 10.39 -2.09
N THR A 58 -4.91 10.55 -3.41
CA THR A 58 -5.25 9.54 -4.42
C THR A 58 -4.05 9.31 -5.32
N PHE A 59 -3.79 8.05 -5.66
CA PHE A 59 -2.69 7.65 -6.54
C PHE A 59 -3.20 6.70 -7.63
N GLN A 60 -2.64 6.84 -8.84
CA GLN A 60 -2.80 5.82 -9.87
C GLN A 60 -1.90 4.62 -9.55
N ILE A 61 -2.43 3.41 -9.79
CA ILE A 61 -1.71 2.17 -9.59
C ILE A 61 -1.80 1.24 -10.81
N SER A 62 -1.03 0.15 -10.77
CA SER A 62 -1.31 -1.04 -11.58
C SER A 62 -1.30 -2.29 -10.73
N SER A 63 -2.40 -3.05 -10.74
CA SER A 63 -2.47 -4.41 -10.20
C SER A 63 -2.07 -5.45 -11.26
N SER A 64 -2.28 -6.73 -10.96
CA SER A 64 -1.87 -7.83 -11.84
C SER A 64 -2.68 -7.91 -13.13
N LYS A 65 -1.98 -8.05 -14.27
CA LYS A 65 -2.61 -8.38 -15.55
C LYS A 65 -3.25 -9.77 -15.60
N TYR A 66 -2.94 -10.64 -14.63
CA TYR A 66 -3.52 -11.99 -14.50
C TYR A 66 -4.81 -12.01 -13.66
N GLY A 67 -5.27 -10.83 -13.24
CA GLY A 67 -6.43 -10.67 -12.37
C GLY A 67 -6.11 -10.97 -10.91
N GLU A 68 -7.13 -11.39 -10.17
CA GLU A 68 -7.09 -11.45 -8.72
C GLU A 68 -7.14 -12.89 -8.18
N GLY A 69 -6.48 -13.13 -7.05
CA GLY A 69 -6.49 -14.43 -6.37
C GLY A 69 -5.23 -14.74 -5.55
N GLU A 70 -5.38 -15.76 -4.71
CA GLU A 70 -4.41 -16.15 -3.69
C GLU A 70 -3.62 -17.43 -4.05
N ILE A 71 -3.94 -18.05 -5.19
CA ILE A 71 -3.30 -19.29 -5.63
C ILE A 71 -1.78 -19.06 -5.77
N PRO A 72 -0.93 -19.89 -5.16
CA PRO A 72 0.53 -19.78 -5.29
C PRO A 72 0.96 -19.81 -6.76
N ASN A 73 2.01 -19.05 -7.12
CA ASN A 73 2.54 -18.94 -8.49
C ASN A 73 1.56 -18.46 -9.57
N SER A 74 0.33 -18.05 -9.21
CA SER A 74 -0.66 -17.56 -10.18
C SER A 74 -0.37 -16.17 -10.75
N MET A 75 0.60 -15.45 -10.17
CA MET A 75 0.88 -14.03 -10.44
C MET A 75 -0.31 -13.09 -10.23
N LYS A 76 -1.40 -13.56 -9.63
CA LYS A 76 -2.60 -12.75 -9.38
C LYS A 76 -2.45 -11.89 -8.13
N THR A 77 -3.09 -10.72 -8.13
CA THR A 77 -3.14 -9.84 -6.96
C THR A 77 -4.14 -10.39 -5.94
N PRO A 78 -3.74 -10.70 -4.69
CA PRO A 78 -4.68 -11.17 -3.67
C PRO A 78 -5.64 -10.05 -3.23
N LEU A 79 -6.91 -10.39 -2.99
CA LEU A 79 -7.90 -9.44 -2.46
C LEU A 79 -7.92 -9.50 -0.92
N GLY A 80 -8.67 -8.57 -0.33
CA GLY A 80 -8.97 -8.52 1.10
C GLY A 80 -7.99 -7.67 1.90
N VAL A 81 -8.07 -7.81 3.21
CA VAL A 81 -7.27 -7.06 4.18
C VAL A 81 -5.82 -7.54 4.17
N HIS A 82 -4.92 -6.56 4.22
CA HIS A 82 -3.48 -6.70 4.32
C HIS A 82 -2.94 -5.61 5.27
N PHE A 83 -1.65 -5.70 5.60
CA PHE A 83 -0.91 -4.69 6.34
C PHE A 83 0.47 -4.48 5.73
N ILE A 84 1.00 -3.26 5.86
CA ILE A 84 2.42 -3.00 5.55
C ILE A 84 3.27 -3.65 6.64
N ALA A 85 3.74 -4.88 6.42
CA ALA A 85 4.56 -5.61 7.37
C ALA A 85 6.00 -5.10 7.44
N LYS A 86 6.52 -4.61 6.30
CA LYS A 86 7.89 -4.08 6.24
C LYS A 86 8.05 -3.00 5.19
N LYS A 87 8.85 -2.00 5.51
CA LYS A 87 9.30 -0.95 4.60
C LYS A 87 10.77 -1.16 4.21
N VAL A 88 11.10 -1.03 2.92
CA VAL A 88 12.46 -1.13 2.41
C VAL A 88 12.74 0.01 1.43
N GLY A 89 13.84 0.71 1.65
CA GLY A 89 14.36 1.72 0.74
C GLY A 89 14.58 3.11 1.34
N ASP A 90 14.63 3.26 2.67
CA ASP A 90 14.81 4.56 3.37
C ASP A 90 15.89 5.45 2.72
N ASP A 91 17.08 4.90 2.46
CA ASP A 91 18.23 5.62 1.87
C ASP A 91 18.39 5.42 0.35
N ALA A 92 17.35 4.93 -0.33
CA ALA A 92 17.40 4.75 -1.77
C ALA A 92 16.97 6.03 -2.49
N ASP A 93 17.71 6.41 -3.53
CA ASP A 93 17.27 7.47 -4.43
C ASP A 93 16.02 7.04 -5.21
N ILE A 94 15.24 8.02 -5.66
CA ILE A 94 14.17 7.80 -6.64
C ILE A 94 14.74 7.10 -7.89
N ASN A 95 13.96 6.17 -8.44
CA ASN A 95 14.27 5.28 -9.56
C ASN A 95 15.33 4.19 -9.27
N THR A 96 15.83 4.07 -8.03
CA THR A 96 16.75 2.99 -7.66
C THR A 96 16.12 1.62 -7.89
N ILE A 97 16.81 0.73 -8.60
CA ILE A 97 16.38 -0.65 -8.85
C ILE A 97 16.72 -1.52 -7.63
N PHE A 98 15.76 -2.35 -7.23
CA PHE A 98 15.95 -3.38 -6.21
C PHE A 98 15.96 -4.77 -6.85
N LYS A 99 16.86 -5.64 -6.36
CA LYS A 99 16.85 -7.07 -6.67
C LYS A 99 16.77 -7.85 -5.37
N SER A 100 15.77 -8.72 -5.22
CA SER A 100 15.53 -9.46 -3.98
C SER A 100 15.44 -8.56 -2.74
N ARG A 101 14.84 -7.36 -2.89
CA ARG A 101 14.74 -6.28 -1.88
C ARG A 101 16.07 -5.63 -1.48
N VAL A 102 17.15 -5.88 -2.22
CA VAL A 102 18.46 -5.24 -2.01
C VAL A 102 18.63 -4.08 -2.99
N ASN A 103 19.00 -2.92 -2.47
CA ASN A 103 19.32 -1.73 -3.26
C ASN A 103 20.54 -2.03 -4.17
N THR A 104 20.34 -2.00 -5.49
CA THR A 104 21.41 -2.32 -6.46
C THR A 104 22.31 -1.13 -6.79
N LYS A 105 21.97 0.06 -6.28
CA LYS A 105 22.56 1.38 -6.60
C LYS A 105 22.44 1.79 -8.08
N LYS A 106 21.84 0.96 -8.93
CA LYS A 106 21.51 1.29 -10.32
C LYS A 106 20.17 2.00 -10.37
N LYS A 107 20.03 3.00 -11.25
CA LYS A 107 18.76 3.70 -11.50
C LYS A 107 18.12 3.22 -12.79
N ALA A 108 16.81 3.04 -12.76
CA ALA A 108 16.03 2.87 -13.98
C ALA A 108 15.76 4.23 -14.62
N ILE A 109 15.53 4.21 -15.93
CA ILE A 109 15.01 5.37 -16.67
C ILE A 109 13.52 5.08 -16.86
N PRO A 110 12.60 5.88 -16.30
CA PRO A 110 11.17 5.71 -16.50
C PRO A 110 10.82 5.65 -17.99
N ASN A 111 9.93 4.72 -18.34
CA ASN A 111 9.39 4.43 -19.67
C ASN A 111 10.43 4.08 -20.75
N SER A 112 11.66 3.77 -20.34
CA SER A 112 12.70 3.32 -21.28
C SER A 112 12.43 1.89 -21.75
N GLN A 113 12.41 1.69 -23.07
CA GLN A 113 12.24 0.37 -23.70
C GLN A 113 13.19 -0.70 -23.17
N LYS A 114 14.41 -0.32 -22.74
CA LYS A 114 15.38 -1.22 -22.10
C LYS A 114 14.83 -1.98 -20.90
N PHE A 115 13.90 -1.40 -20.15
CA PHE A 115 13.38 -1.94 -18.89
C PHE A 115 11.98 -2.52 -19.00
N ARG A 116 11.33 -2.33 -20.16
CA ARG A 116 9.99 -2.80 -20.44
C ARG A 116 9.85 -4.29 -20.15
N ASP A 117 8.73 -4.67 -19.52
CA ASP A 117 8.32 -6.05 -19.22
C ASP A 117 9.28 -6.85 -18.32
N LYS A 118 10.28 -6.20 -17.72
CA LYS A 118 11.21 -6.86 -16.78
C LYS A 118 10.70 -6.90 -15.34
N ASP A 119 9.52 -6.34 -15.09
CA ASP A 119 8.87 -6.26 -13.77
C ASP A 119 9.82 -5.74 -12.68
N LEU A 120 10.58 -4.70 -13.01
CA LEU A 120 11.55 -4.15 -12.08
C LEU A 120 10.83 -3.44 -10.92
N ILE A 121 11.34 -3.70 -9.73
CA ILE A 121 10.96 -3.01 -8.50
C ILE A 121 11.89 -1.82 -8.31
N THR A 122 11.33 -0.63 -8.12
CA THR A 122 12.08 0.62 -8.02
C THR A 122 11.65 1.50 -6.85
N THR A 123 12.55 2.40 -6.43
CA THR A 123 12.35 3.49 -5.46
C THR A 123 12.07 3.05 -4.01
N ARG A 124 10.94 2.41 -3.75
CA ARG A 124 10.50 1.96 -2.42
C ARG A 124 9.76 0.63 -2.52
N ILE A 125 9.79 -0.14 -1.43
CA ILE A 125 9.04 -1.38 -1.28
C ILE A 125 8.30 -1.33 0.05
N MET A 126 6.98 -1.50 -0.01
CA MET A 126 6.13 -1.78 1.15
C MET A 126 5.64 -3.21 1.01
N TRP A 127 6.12 -4.09 1.90
CA TRP A 127 5.82 -5.52 1.88
C TRP A 127 4.52 -5.81 2.59
N LEU A 128 3.59 -6.42 1.87
CA LEU A 128 2.27 -6.74 2.40
C LEU A 128 2.25 -8.12 3.06
N GLU A 129 1.68 -8.16 4.25
CA GLU A 129 1.22 -9.37 4.92
C GLU A 129 -0.31 -9.43 4.85
N GLY A 130 -0.86 -10.62 4.67
CA GLY A 130 -2.32 -10.80 4.62
C GLY A 130 -2.94 -10.78 6.01
N GLY A 131 -4.11 -10.17 6.13
CA GLY A 131 -4.89 -10.09 7.37
C GLY A 131 -6.03 -11.10 7.47
N GLU A 132 -6.26 -11.91 6.43
CA GLU A 132 -7.36 -12.87 6.34
C GLU A 132 -6.82 -14.28 6.09
N GLU A 133 -7.52 -15.32 6.54
CA GLU A 133 -7.09 -16.71 6.34
C GLU A 133 -6.71 -17.02 4.88
N ARG A 134 -7.48 -16.47 3.94
CA ARG A 134 -7.27 -16.63 2.49
C ARG A 134 -5.90 -16.13 2.01
N ASN A 135 -5.35 -15.11 2.65
CA ASN A 135 -4.17 -14.37 2.20
C ASN A 135 -3.04 -14.28 3.26
N SER A 136 -3.22 -14.87 4.44
CA SER A 136 -2.22 -14.89 5.52
C SER A 136 -1.53 -16.25 5.69
N LEU A 137 -2.19 -17.35 5.32
CA LEU A 137 -1.73 -18.71 5.65
C LEU A 137 -0.96 -19.42 4.52
N GLY A 138 0.07 -20.18 4.91
CA GLY A 138 0.77 -21.13 4.05
C GLY A 138 1.25 -20.52 2.74
N ALA A 139 1.09 -21.26 1.64
CA ALA A 139 1.51 -20.80 0.32
C ALA A 139 0.65 -19.65 -0.24
N LYS A 140 -0.55 -19.42 0.31
CA LYS A 140 -1.46 -18.33 -0.08
C LYS A 140 -1.02 -16.98 0.50
N SER A 141 -0.21 -17.01 1.56
CA SER A 141 0.30 -15.83 2.26
C SER A 141 0.87 -14.78 1.30
N SER A 142 0.32 -13.57 1.31
CA SER A 142 0.79 -12.43 0.51
C SER A 142 2.27 -12.12 0.79
N MET A 143 2.71 -12.29 2.04
CA MET A 143 4.10 -12.08 2.40
C MET A 143 5.01 -13.11 1.73
N ARG A 144 4.67 -14.40 1.79
CA ARG A 144 5.44 -15.48 1.13
C ARG A 144 5.38 -15.40 -0.40
N ARG A 145 4.30 -14.87 -0.94
CA ARG A 145 4.12 -14.58 -2.38
C ARG A 145 4.82 -13.30 -2.84
N TYR A 146 5.49 -12.58 -1.94
CA TYR A 146 6.24 -11.35 -2.24
C TYR A 146 5.36 -10.24 -2.83
N ILE A 147 4.15 -10.08 -2.31
CA ILE A 147 3.25 -9.02 -2.75
C ILE A 147 3.68 -7.68 -2.14
N TYR A 148 3.89 -6.69 -3.00
CA TYR A 148 4.41 -5.37 -2.65
C TYR A 148 3.51 -4.24 -3.15
N ILE A 149 3.59 -3.10 -2.48
CA ILE A 149 3.40 -1.79 -3.11
C ILE A 149 4.79 -1.24 -3.42
N HIS A 150 5.06 -0.89 -4.68
CA HIS A 150 6.38 -0.42 -5.10
C HIS A 150 6.36 0.51 -6.31
N GLY A 151 7.48 1.21 -6.55
CA GLY A 151 7.68 2.02 -7.75
C GLY A 151 8.01 1.14 -8.96
N THR A 152 7.66 1.59 -10.16
CA THR A 152 7.98 0.88 -11.42
C THR A 152 8.65 1.80 -12.44
N PRO A 153 9.57 1.31 -13.30
CA PRO A 153 9.98 2.09 -14.47
C PRO A 153 8.90 2.15 -15.56
N ASP A 154 7.89 1.28 -15.54
CA ASP A 154 6.82 1.24 -16.55
C ASP A 154 5.65 2.18 -16.16
N GLU A 155 5.95 3.46 -15.92
CA GLU A 155 4.96 4.44 -15.40
C GLU A 155 3.83 4.74 -16.39
N ASP A 156 4.07 4.57 -17.69
CA ASP A 156 3.06 4.71 -18.75
C ASP A 156 2.07 3.53 -18.83
N LEU A 157 2.27 2.48 -18.02
CA LEU A 157 1.30 1.39 -17.86
C LEU A 157 0.36 1.59 -16.67
N LEU A 158 0.56 2.62 -15.84
CA LEU A 158 -0.30 2.92 -14.69
C LEU A 158 -1.73 3.26 -15.12
N GLY A 159 -2.71 2.95 -14.26
CA GLY A 159 -4.14 3.10 -14.56
C GLY A 159 -4.77 1.90 -15.27
N ARG A 160 -3.99 0.81 -15.48
CA ARG A 160 -4.48 -0.48 -15.98
C ARG A 160 -3.75 -1.64 -15.31
N PRO A 161 -4.33 -2.85 -15.28
CA PRO A 161 -3.62 -4.04 -14.80
C PRO A 161 -2.38 -4.35 -15.67
N ALA A 162 -1.21 -4.39 -15.05
CA ALA A 162 0.07 -4.52 -15.76
C ALA A 162 1.17 -5.27 -14.98
N SER A 163 0.96 -5.56 -13.69
CA SER A 163 1.95 -6.24 -12.84
C SER A 163 1.85 -7.77 -12.90
N HIS A 164 2.74 -8.48 -12.19
CA HIS A 164 2.67 -9.92 -11.95
C HIS A 164 2.24 -10.26 -10.51
N GLY A 165 1.44 -9.39 -9.88
CA GLY A 165 0.82 -9.64 -8.56
C GLY A 165 0.90 -8.44 -7.62
N CYS A 166 1.96 -7.66 -7.73
CA CYS A 166 2.18 -6.47 -6.90
C CYS A 166 1.29 -5.29 -7.30
N ILE A 167 1.25 -4.27 -6.45
CA ILE A 167 0.69 -2.94 -6.76
C ILE A 167 1.83 -2.03 -7.18
N ARG A 168 1.87 -1.65 -8.45
CA ARG A 168 2.85 -0.69 -8.98
C ARG A 168 2.35 0.73 -8.84
N MET A 169 3.27 1.65 -8.62
CA MET A 169 3.04 3.09 -8.54
C MET A 169 4.12 3.85 -9.32
N ARG A 170 3.83 5.12 -9.63
CA ARG A 170 4.85 6.06 -10.11
C ARG A 170 5.96 6.20 -9.06
N ASN A 171 7.20 6.39 -9.49
CA ASN A 171 8.33 6.45 -8.56
C ASN A 171 8.25 7.61 -7.58
N ILE A 172 7.76 8.78 -8.02
CA ILE A 172 7.57 9.92 -7.12
C ILE A 172 6.42 9.67 -6.13
N ASP A 173 5.35 9.00 -6.58
CA ASP A 173 4.15 8.76 -5.78
C ASP A 173 4.42 7.71 -4.70
N VAL A 174 5.12 6.62 -5.04
CA VAL A 174 5.49 5.61 -4.04
C VAL A 174 6.46 6.19 -3.00
N TYR A 175 7.34 7.11 -3.40
CA TYR A 175 8.22 7.81 -2.47
C TYR A 175 7.39 8.63 -1.48
N ALA A 176 6.46 9.45 -1.99
CA ALA A 176 5.59 10.27 -1.14
C ALA A 176 4.71 9.41 -0.22
N LEU A 177 4.11 8.33 -0.74
CA LEU A 177 3.32 7.39 0.05
C LEU A 177 4.16 6.74 1.15
N TYR A 178 5.37 6.29 0.82
CA TYR A 178 6.27 5.64 1.77
C TYR A 178 6.63 6.54 2.94
N GLU A 179 6.86 7.83 2.73
CA GLU A 179 7.10 8.79 3.82
C GLU A 179 5.83 9.11 4.63
N PHE A 180 4.65 8.84 4.06
CA PHE A 180 3.37 9.21 4.65
C PHE A 180 2.70 8.10 5.47
N VAL A 181 3.10 6.83 5.31
CA VAL A 181 2.51 5.68 6.01
C VAL A 181 3.55 4.89 6.80
N GLU A 182 3.10 4.18 7.83
CA GLU A 182 3.96 3.40 8.71
C GLU A 182 3.82 1.89 8.51
N GLU A 183 4.80 1.12 8.98
CA GLU A 183 4.60 -0.31 9.18
C GLU A 183 3.39 -0.54 10.11
N GLY A 184 2.57 -1.53 9.78
CA GLY A 184 1.27 -1.78 10.41
C GLY A 184 0.10 -1.04 9.77
N THR A 185 0.32 -0.08 8.86
CA THR A 185 -0.79 0.59 8.16
C THR A 185 -1.66 -0.45 7.42
N PRO A 186 -2.99 -0.48 7.65
CA PRO A 186 -3.89 -1.38 6.93
C PRO A 186 -3.95 -1.05 5.44
N VAL A 187 -4.04 -2.09 4.63
CA VAL A 187 -4.19 -2.03 3.18
C VAL A 187 -5.35 -2.92 2.79
N VAL A 188 -6.37 -2.35 2.17
CA VAL A 188 -7.52 -3.09 1.65
C VAL A 188 -7.39 -3.16 0.15
N ILE A 189 -7.26 -4.36 -0.41
CA ILE A 189 -7.28 -4.57 -1.85
C ILE A 189 -8.66 -5.06 -2.25
N TRP A 190 -9.39 -4.24 -2.99
CA TRP A 190 -10.82 -4.40 -3.22
C TRP A 190 -11.17 -4.43 -4.70
N LYS A 191 -12.23 -5.19 -5.03
CA LYS A 191 -12.83 -5.33 -6.37
C LYS A 191 -14.36 -5.28 -6.30
N ASP A 192 -15.03 -4.83 -7.36
CA ASP A 192 -16.49 -4.81 -7.43
C ASP A 192 -17.06 -6.22 -7.27
N GLY A 193 -18.15 -6.34 -6.51
CA GLY A 193 -18.74 -7.65 -6.17
C GLY A 193 -17.94 -8.46 -5.14
N TYR A 194 -16.77 -7.98 -4.70
CA TYR A 194 -16.08 -8.51 -3.53
C TYR A 194 -16.70 -7.92 -2.27
N LEU A 195 -17.61 -8.68 -1.65
CA LEU A 195 -18.21 -8.36 -0.36
C LEU A 195 -17.62 -9.27 0.71
N LYS A 196 -16.76 -8.67 1.53
CA LYS A 196 -16.69 -8.76 3.00
C LYS A 196 -15.27 -8.41 3.44
N PRO A 197 -15.15 -7.37 4.28
CA PRO A 197 -14.31 -7.54 5.43
C PRO A 197 -15.13 -7.26 6.68
N ASP A 198 -15.91 -8.26 7.11
CA ASP A 198 -16.35 -8.36 8.51
C ASP A 198 -15.13 -8.27 9.46
N VAL A 199 -13.92 -8.58 8.93
CA VAL A 199 -12.62 -8.55 9.60
C VAL A 199 -12.15 -7.14 9.98
N ILE A 200 -12.58 -6.05 9.30
CA ILE A 200 -12.09 -4.71 9.71
C ILE A 200 -12.79 -4.17 10.96
N ALA A 201 -14.03 -4.56 11.21
CA ALA A 201 -14.71 -4.22 12.46
C ALA A 201 -13.96 -4.75 13.70
N ASP A 202 -13.21 -5.85 13.53
CA ASP A 202 -12.38 -6.48 14.54
C ASP A 202 -10.87 -6.30 14.28
N LEU A 203 -10.46 -5.30 13.46
CA LEU A 203 -9.04 -4.97 13.37
C LEU A 203 -8.56 -4.68 14.80
N PRO A 204 -7.59 -5.44 15.33
CA PRO A 204 -7.03 -5.10 16.62
C PRO A 204 -6.54 -3.65 16.51
N GLU A 205 -6.73 -2.84 17.55
CA GLU A 205 -6.04 -1.56 17.63
C GLU A 205 -4.57 -1.84 17.35
N ILE A 206 -4.12 -1.43 16.17
CA ILE A 206 -2.71 -1.51 15.82
C ILE A 206 -2.09 -0.39 16.64
N THR A 207 -1.74 -0.72 17.89
CA THR A 207 -0.85 0.13 18.67
C THR A 207 0.38 0.32 17.80
N PRO A 208 0.69 1.56 17.37
CA PRO A 208 1.84 1.80 16.53
C PRO A 208 3.05 1.19 17.24
N LYS A 209 3.72 0.21 16.61
CA LYS A 209 5.03 -0.19 17.10
C LYS A 209 5.89 1.06 16.98
N LEU A 210 6.25 1.62 18.15
CA LEU A 210 7.13 2.77 18.23
C LEU A 210 8.31 2.50 17.29
N SER A 211 8.66 3.49 16.47
CA SER A 211 9.88 3.36 15.67
C SER A 211 11.05 3.03 16.63
N LYS A 212 12.09 2.34 16.16
CA LYS A 212 13.27 2.04 17.01
C LYS A 212 13.84 3.27 17.73
N LYS A 213 13.65 4.45 17.14
CA LYS A 213 14.01 5.76 17.71
C LYS A 213 13.09 6.15 18.86
N GLU A 214 11.78 5.97 18.71
CA GLU A 214 10.78 6.25 19.73
C GLU A 214 10.80 5.23 20.87
N GLU A 215 11.07 3.95 20.59
CA GLU A 215 11.30 2.92 21.63
C GLU A 215 12.49 3.30 22.51
N LYS A 216 13.62 3.67 21.90
CA LYS A 216 14.80 4.17 22.64
C LYS A 216 14.48 5.40 23.48
N LYS A 217 13.68 6.33 22.94
CA LYS A 217 13.26 7.55 23.66
C LYS A 217 12.36 7.20 24.85
N ALA A 218 11.39 6.32 24.67
CA ALA A 218 10.48 5.86 25.71
C ALA A 218 11.23 5.10 26.83
N ILE A 219 12.16 4.21 26.48
CA ILE A 219 13.01 3.50 27.45
C ILE A 219 13.87 4.48 28.26
N ARG A 220 14.45 5.49 27.60
CA ARG A 220 15.25 6.53 28.28
C ARG A 220 14.40 7.36 29.26
N LEU A 221 13.18 7.70 28.88
CA LEU A 221 12.27 8.49 29.71
C LEU A 221 11.84 7.69 30.96
N LYS A 222 11.41 6.43 30.78
CA LYS A 222 11.03 5.54 31.89
C LYS A 222 12.17 5.33 32.90
N ARG A 223 13.42 5.17 32.42
CA ARG A 223 14.59 5.07 33.30
C ARG A 223 14.86 6.35 34.10
N LYS A 224 14.58 7.53 33.53
CA LYS A 224 14.75 8.82 34.21
C LYS A 224 13.70 9.03 35.29
N GLU A 225 12.46 8.60 35.04
CA GLU A 225 11.37 8.66 36.01
C GLU A 225 11.58 7.68 37.17
N ALA A 226 12.00 6.43 36.89
CA ALA A 226 12.34 5.46 37.93
C ALA A 226 13.47 5.94 38.85
N ARG A 227 14.49 6.61 38.30
CA ARG A 227 15.57 7.23 39.09
C ARG A 227 15.12 8.40 39.95
N ARG A 228 14.09 9.15 39.52
CA ARG A 228 13.50 10.25 40.29
C ARG A 228 12.60 9.74 41.41
N GLY A 229 11.87 8.66 41.18
CA GLY A 229 11.05 8.00 42.21
C GLY A 229 11.90 7.36 43.32
N ALA A 230 13.04 6.76 42.98
CA ALA A 230 13.96 6.16 43.96
C ALA A 230 14.79 7.17 44.76
N ALA A 231 14.82 8.45 44.36
CA ALA A 231 15.52 9.53 45.08
C ALA A 231 14.60 10.30 46.04
N ASN A 232 13.30 9.98 46.06
CA ASN A 232 12.26 10.61 46.90
C ASN A 232 11.71 9.64 47.98
N LEU A 233 12.38 8.50 48.20
CA LEU A 233 12.19 7.55 49.30
C LEU A 233 13.46 7.56 50.16
#